data_AF-A0A1Y5GRR3-F1
#
_entry.id   AF-A0A1Y5GRR3-F1
#
_cell.length_a   1.000
_cell.length_b   1.000
_cell.length_c   1.000
_cell.angle_alpha   90.00
_cell.angle_beta   90.00
_cell.angle_gamma   90.00
#
_symmetry.space_group_name_H-M   'P 1'
#
loop_
_entity.id
_entity.type
_entity.pdbx_description
1 polymer ?
#
loop_
_entity_poly.entity_id
_entity_poly.type
_entity_poly.pdbx_seq_one_letter_code
_entity_poly.pdbx_strand_id
1 'polypeptide(L)' 'MNADSILSLKCPSCGGRQLKTLSAIKAQQVFNCECGYHADLQPKTALKPRSSQQTVQAPDSVPLEKEEAHAITA' A
#
# COMPACT_ATOMS: atom_id res chain seq x y z
N MET A 1 29.62 2.04 -10.78
CA MET A 1 29.30 3.25 -9.97
C MET A 1 27.80 3.24 -9.71
N ASN A 2 27.34 3.15 -8.46
CA ASN A 2 25.90 3.23 -8.16
C ASN A 2 25.52 4.71 -8.13
N ALA A 3 24.80 5.18 -9.16
CA ALA A 3 24.28 6.54 -9.17
C ALA A 3 23.21 6.64 -8.09
N ASP A 4 23.49 7.37 -7.01
CA ASP A 4 22.48 7.65 -6.00
C ASP A 4 21.40 8.54 -6.62
N SER A 5 20.17 8.04 -6.68
CA SER A 5 19.05 8.76 -7.28
C SER A 5 18.63 9.92 -6.39
N ILE A 6 18.66 11.14 -6.92
CA ILE A 6 18.18 12.32 -6.23
C ILE A 6 16.65 12.40 -6.40
N LEU A 7 15.96 12.49 -5.26
CA LEU A 7 14.50 12.58 -5.16
C LEU A 7 14.10 13.97 -4.65
N SER A 8 13.01 14.52 -5.18
CA SER A 8 12.41 15.77 -4.70
C SER A 8 11.28 15.46 -3.72
N LEU A 9 11.50 15.71 -2.44
CA LEU A 9 10.52 15.53 -1.37
C LEU A 9 9.71 16.80 -1.19
N LYS A 10 8.38 16.66 -1.19
CA LYS A 10 7.46 17.77 -0.95
C LYS A 10 7.06 17.81 0.52
N CYS A 11 7.20 18.97 1.15
CA CYS A 11 6.71 19.20 2.51
C CYS A 11 5.17 19.21 2.51
N PRO A 12 4.50 18.39 3.32
CA PRO A 12 3.05 18.34 3.36
C PRO A 12 2.42 19.59 4.00
N SER A 13 3.17 20.34 4.80
CA SER A 13 2.67 21.55 5.47
C SER A 13 2.69 22.78 4.55
N CYS A 14 3.85 23.11 3.98
CA CYS A 14 4.03 24.34 3.20
C CYS A 14 4.23 24.10 1.69
N GLY A 15 4.27 22.85 1.23
CA GLY A 15 4.47 22.51 -0.18
C GLY A 15 5.88 22.73 -0.74
N GLY A 16 6.82 23.23 0.08
CA GLY A 16 8.23 23.41 -0.28
C GLY A 16 8.88 22.09 -0.70
N ARG A 17 9.83 22.16 -1.64
CA ARG A 17 10.51 20.98 -2.19
C ARG A 17 11.95 20.92 -1.71
N GLN A 18 12.39 19.76 -1.23
CA GLN A 18 13.78 19.51 -0.86
C GLN A 18 14.35 18.36 -1.69
N LEU A 19 15.53 18.56 -2.27
CA LEU A 19 16.24 17.52 -3.01
C LEU A 19 17.08 16.70 -2.04
N LYS A 20 16.89 15.38 -2.03
CA LYS A 20 17.67 14.44 -1.22
C LYS A 20 18.02 13.19 -2.00
N THR A 21 19.19 12.64 -1.69
CA THR A 21 19.67 11.36 -2.18
C THR A 21 18.84 10.22 -1.60
N LEU A 22 18.63 9.16 -2.37
CA LEU A 22 17.84 7.99 -1.96
C LEU A 22 18.47 7.30 -0.75
N SER A 23 19.80 7.26 -0.67
CA SER A 23 20.50 6.77 0.52
C SER A 23 20.26 7.63 1.76
N ALA A 24 20.25 8.96 1.61
CA ALA A 24 19.96 9.86 2.74
C ALA A 24 18.52 9.68 3.22
N ILE A 25 17.56 9.52 2.31
CA ILE A 25 16.15 9.31 2.66
C ILE A 25 15.96 8.00 3.43
N LYS A 26 16.63 6.93 3.02
CA LYS A 26 16.55 5.64 3.72
C LYS A 26 17.13 5.68 5.14
N ALA A 27 18.16 6.49 5.36
CA ALA A 27 18.76 6.69 6.68
C ALA A 27 18.04 7.76 7.53
N GLN A 28 17.09 8.49 6.94
CA GLN A 28 16.46 9.63 7.59
C GLN A 28 15.37 9.17 8.57
N GLN A 29 15.60 9.41 9.86
CA GLN A 29 14.62 9.14 10.92
C GLN A 29 13.67 10.32 11.18
N VAL A 30 14.04 11.54 10.78
CA VAL A 30 13.21 12.74 11.00
C VAL A 30 13.24 13.63 9.77
N PHE A 31 12.09 14.10 9.31
CA PHE A 31 11.93 15.09 8.26
C PHE A 31 11.73 16.49 8.83
N ASN A 32 12.68 17.39 8.53
CA ASN A 32 12.65 18.78 8.95
C ASN A 32 12.56 19.67 7.71
N CYS A 33 11.57 20.56 7.67
CA CYS A 33 11.40 21.55 6.63
C CYS A 33 11.59 22.96 7.19
N GLU A 34 12.15 23.87 6.39
CA GLU A 34 12.42 25.27 6.78
C GLU A 34 11.17 26.03 7.24
N CYS A 35 9.98 25.63 6.79
CA CYS A 35 8.72 26.19 7.27
C CYS A 35 8.33 25.75 8.70
N GLY A 36 9.22 25.08 9.43
CA GLY A 36 9.00 24.62 10.81
C GLY A 36 8.29 23.27 10.93
N TYR A 37 8.01 22.59 9.82
CA TYR A 37 7.39 21.26 9.85
C TYR A 37 8.42 20.19 10.21
N HIS A 38 8.16 19.48 11.31
CA HIS A 38 8.90 18.31 11.76
C HIS A 38 8.01 17.07 11.69
N ALA A 39 8.52 15.98 11.13
CA ALA A 39 7.86 14.68 11.14
C ALA A 39 8.87 13.58 11.51
N ASP A 40 8.53 12.76 12.48
CA ASP A 40 9.29 11.56 12.82
C ASP A 40 8.98 10.47 11.77
N LEU A 41 9.99 10.11 10.97
CA LEU A 41 9.93 9.08 9.95
C LEU A 41 10.29 7.75 10.59
N GLN A 42 9.37 7.18 11.37
CA GLN A 42 9.54 5.81 11.82
C GLN A 42 9.50 4.89 10.60
N PRO A 43 10.50 4.00 10.42
CA PRO A 43 10.41 2.96 9.42
C PRO A 43 9.24 2.05 9.82
N LYS A 44 8.08 2.29 9.22
CA LYS A 44 6.97 1.34 9.27
C LYS A 44 7.51 0.08 8.63
N THR A 45 7.84 -0.91 9.47
CA THR A 45 8.08 -2.27 9.02
C THR A 45 6.86 -2.62 8.19
N ALA A 46 7.03 -2.70 6.87
CA ALA A 46 5.93 -3.02 5.99
C ALA A 46 5.39 -4.36 6.47
N LEU A 47 4.23 -4.34 7.14
CA LEU A 47 3.53 -5.53 7.56
C LEU A 47 3.41 -6.37 6.30
N LYS A 48 4.08 -7.53 6.34
CA LYS A 48 4.26 -8.45 5.22
C LYS A 48 2.92 -8.52 4.47
N PRO A 49 2.86 -8.26 3.14
CA PRO A 49 1.62 -8.43 2.41
C PRO A 49 1.14 -9.84 2.74
N ARG A 50 0.02 -9.93 3.44
CA ARG A 50 -0.63 -11.20 3.73
C ARG A 50 -0.85 -11.79 2.35
N SER A 51 -0.07 -12.82 2.04
CA SER A 51 -0.26 -13.63 0.84
C SER A 51 -1.67 -14.15 0.96
N SER A 52 -2.62 -13.47 0.33
CA SER A 52 -3.88 -14.07 -0.05
C SER A 52 -3.49 -15.15 -1.04
N GLN A 53 -3.18 -16.33 -0.50
CA GLN A 53 -3.32 -17.57 -1.23
C GLN A 53 -4.80 -17.62 -1.63
N GLN A 54 -5.12 -17.00 -2.75
CA GLN A 54 -6.35 -17.28 -3.48
C GLN A 54 -6.10 -18.65 -4.08
N THR A 55 -6.34 -19.68 -3.26
CA THR A 55 -6.39 -21.06 -3.71
C THR A 55 -7.41 -21.10 -4.83
N VAL A 56 -6.92 -21.26 -6.05
CA VAL A 56 -7.71 -21.67 -7.21
C VAL A 56 -8.20 -23.07 -6.89
N GLN A 57 -9.40 -23.17 -6.31
CA GLN A 57 -10.17 -24.41 -6.27
C GLN A 57 -11.27 -24.27 -7.32
N ALA A 58 -10.96 -24.74 -8.52
CA ALA A 58 -12.00 -25.38 -9.32
C ALA A 58 -12.16 -26.80 -8.76
N PRO A 59 -13.38 -27.19 -8.39
CA PRO A 59 -13.87 -28.45 -8.92
C PRO A 59 -15.27 -28.29 -9.51
N ASP A 60 -15.32 -28.69 -10.78
CA ASP A 60 -16.30 -29.56 -11.41
C ASP A 60 -17.34 -30.24 -10.50
N SER A 61 -18.52 -30.44 -11.10
CA SER A 61 -19.62 -31.34 -10.72
C SER A 61 -20.77 -30.79 -9.88
N VAL A 62 -21.87 -30.58 -10.62
CA VAL A 62 -23.26 -30.42 -10.22
C VAL A 62 -23.72 -31.59 -9.32
N PRO A 63 -24.60 -31.35 -8.34
CA PRO A 63 -25.82 -32.16 -8.27
C PRO A 63 -27.07 -31.27 -8.25
N LEU A 64 -27.92 -31.49 -9.26
CA LEU A 64 -29.24 -30.91 -9.43
C LEU A 64 -30.24 -31.87 -8.77
N GLU A 65 -30.50 -31.69 -7.47
CA GLU A 65 -31.66 -32.20 -6.73
C GLU A 65 -31.80 -31.23 -5.53
N LYS A 66 -32.93 -30.61 -5.18
CA LYS A 66 -34.31 -31.09 -5.12
C LYS A 66 -35.23 -29.87 -4.82
N GLU A 67 -36.27 -29.72 -5.63
CA GLU A 67 -37.68 -29.47 -5.26
C GLU A 67 -37.98 -28.63 -3.99
N GLU A 68 -38.65 -27.47 -4.13
CA GLU A 68 -40.07 -27.30 -3.75
C GLU A 68 -40.58 -25.86 -3.96
N ALA A 69 -41.78 -25.82 -4.53
CA ALA A 69 -42.79 -24.78 -4.68
C ALA A 69 -42.58 -23.38 -4.04
N HIS A 70 -42.77 -22.35 -4.86
CA HIS A 70 -43.80 -21.35 -4.56
C HIS A 70 -44.43 -20.79 -5.83
N ALA A 71 -45.75 -20.97 -5.91
CA ALA A 71 -46.64 -20.42 -6.91
C ALA A 71 -46.74 -18.90 -6.78
N ILE A 72 -46.87 -18.19 -7.92
CA ILE A 72 -47.87 -17.14 -8.07
C ILE A 72 -48.16 -16.90 -9.56
N THR A 73 -49.40 -17.23 -9.93
CA THR A 73 -50.13 -16.77 -11.11
C THR A 73 -50.40 -15.27 -11.02
N ALA A 74 -50.26 -14.57 -12.14
CA ALA A 74 -51.17 -13.51 -12.59
C ALA A 74 -50.99 -13.31 -14.11
#